data_AF-A0A814V8T8-F1
#
_entry.id   AF-A0A814V8T8-F1
#
_cell.length_a   1.000
_cell.length_b   1.000
_cell.length_c   1.000
_cell.angle_alpha   90.00
_cell.angle_beta   90.00
_cell.angle_gamma   90.00
#
_symmetry.space_group_name_H-M   'P 1'
#
loop_
_entity.id
_entity.type
_entity.pdbx_description
1 polymer ?
#
loop_
_entity_poly.entity_id
_entity_poly.type
_entity_poly.pdbx_seq_one_letter_code
_entity_poly.pdbx_strand_id
1 'polypeptide(L)' 'MQWNIKFEVILIIQKDEWLLAIESYSEAIKTTESKPTTDLPLYVLYSNRSASFIQNKNYYSGYEDAR' A
#
# COMPACT_ATOMS: atom_id res chain seq x y z
N MET A 1 8.09 -35.12 -2.52
CA MET A 1 8.00 -33.94 -1.63
C MET A 1 7.97 -32.69 -2.51
N GLN A 2 6.80 -32.09 -2.74
CA GLN A 2 6.64 -31.02 -3.75
C GLN A 2 5.63 -29.94 -3.31
N TRP A 3 5.40 -29.81 -2.00
CA TRP A 3 4.38 -28.91 -1.43
C TRP A 3 4.93 -27.55 -1.01
N ASN A 4 6.25 -27.36 -0.88
CA ASN A 4 6.82 -26.10 -0.35
C ASN A 4 6.94 -24.96 -1.38
N ILE A 5 7.09 -25.25 -2.67
CA ILE A 5 7.37 -24.20 -3.67
C ILE A 5 6.13 -23.32 -3.94
N LYS A 6 4.92 -23.88 -3.88
CA LYS A 6 3.69 -23.13 -4.19
C LYS A 6 3.35 -22.08 -3.13
N PHE A 7 3.66 -22.32 -1.85
CA PHE A 7 3.34 -21.38 -0.77
C PHE A 7 4.28 -20.16 -0.78
N GLU A 8 5.57 -20.36 -1.04
CA GLU A 8 6.53 -19.26 -1.10
C GLU A 8 6.22 -18.30 -2.27
N VAL A 9 5.83 -18.83 -3.43
CA VAL A 9 5.49 -17.99 -4.60
C VAL A 9 4.24 -17.13 -4.35
N ILE A 10 3.21 -17.66 -3.69
CA ILE A 10 2.00 -16.89 -3.34
C ILE A 10 2.32 -15.78 -2.33
N LEU A 11 3.19 -16.07 -1.35
CA LEU A 11 3.64 -15.10 -0.35
C LEU A 11 4.50 -13.97 -0.96
N ILE A 12 5.32 -14.28 -1.96
CA ILE A 12 6.14 -13.28 -2.68
C ILE A 12 5.23 -12.35 -3.51
N ILE A 13 4.27 -12.91 -4.25
CA ILE A 13 3.35 -12.12 -5.10
C ILE A 13 2.50 -11.15 -4.24
N GLN A 14 1.96 -11.59 -3.11
CA GLN A 14 1.15 -10.72 -2.24
C GLN A 14 1.98 -9.60 -1.59
N LYS A 15 3.25 -9.84 -1.26
CA LYS A 15 4.12 -8.81 -0.69
C LYS A 15 4.41 -7.70 -1.70
N ASP A 16 4.53 -8.06 -2.97
CA ASP A 16 4.77 -7.10 -4.06
C ASP A 16 3.53 -6.25 -4.37
N GLU A 17 2.31 -6.80 -4.22
CA GLU A 17 1.06 -6.07 -4.42
C GLU A 17 0.89 -4.90 -3.44
N TRP A 18 1.21 -5.10 -2.17
CA TRP A 18 1.08 -4.03 -1.16
C TRP A 18 2.15 -2.95 -1.31
N LEU A 19 3.37 -3.31 -1.74
CA LEU A 19 4.41 -2.34 -2.08
C LEU A 19 3.98 -1.46 -3.26
N LEU A 20 3.48 -2.08 -4.33
CA LEU A 20 2.93 -1.35 -5.48
C LEU A 20 1.74 -0.45 -5.10
N ALA A 21 0.88 -0.90 -4.19
CA ALA A 21 -0.22 -0.09 -3.66
C ALA A 21 0.29 1.14 -2.90
N ILE A 22 1.29 0.96 -2.02
CA ILE A 22 1.93 2.06 -1.28
C ILE A 22 2.52 3.11 -2.24
N GLU A 23 3.24 2.67 -3.28
CA GLU A 23 3.83 3.54 -4.29
C GLU A 23 2.75 4.30 -5.08
N SER A 24 1.72 3.58 -5.53
CA SER A 24 0.60 4.16 -6.30
C SER A 24 -0.16 5.22 -5.51
N TYR A 25 -0.49 4.95 -4.24
CA TYR A 25 -1.14 5.94 -3.39
C TYR A 25 -0.22 7.12 -3.07
N SER A 26 1.10 6.89 -2.94
CA SER A 26 2.05 7.97 -2.71
C SER A 26 2.12 8.95 -3.88
N GLU A 27 2.09 8.45 -5.12
CA GLU A 27 2.02 9.32 -6.31
C GLU A 27 0.67 10.03 -6.43
N ALA A 28 -0.43 9.33 -6.12
CA ALA A 28 -1.76 9.94 -6.10
C ALA A 28 -1.87 11.09 -5.07
N ILE A 29 -1.28 10.93 -3.89
CA ILE A 29 -1.22 11.97 -2.84
C ILE A 29 -0.42 13.18 -3.34
N LYS A 30 0.81 12.98 -3.81
CA LYS A 30 1.66 14.08 -4.34
C LYS A 30 0.95 14.87 -5.44
N THR A 31 0.27 14.15 -6.33
CA THR A 31 -0.47 14.77 -7.42
C THR A 31 -1.66 15.55 -6.86
N THR A 32 -2.47 14.96 -5.98
CA THR A 32 -3.67 15.58 -5.40
C THR A 32 -3.35 16.80 -4.53
N GLU A 33 -2.26 16.78 -3.77
CA GLU A 33 -1.80 17.90 -2.94
C GLU A 33 -1.31 19.09 -3.78
N SER A 34 -0.67 18.83 -4.91
CA SER A 34 -0.21 19.87 -5.84
C SER A 34 -1.33 20.40 -6.73
N LYS A 35 -2.27 19.54 -7.11
CA LYS A 35 -3.48 19.87 -7.87
C LYS A 35 -4.52 18.76 -7.65
N PRO A 36 -5.76 19.07 -7.24
CA PRO A 36 -6.79 18.04 -7.11
C PRO A 36 -7.09 17.44 -8.50
N THR A 37 -6.54 16.26 -8.78
CA THR A 37 -6.69 15.53 -10.05
C THR A 37 -7.32 14.15 -9.90
N THR A 38 -7.54 13.70 -8.66
CA THR A 38 -8.15 12.40 -8.38
C THR A 38 -9.60 12.60 -7.93
N ASP A 39 -10.48 11.66 -8.31
CA ASP A 39 -11.87 11.64 -7.84
C ASP A 39 -11.98 11.24 -6.35
N LEU A 40 -10.89 10.73 -5.78
CA LEU A 40 -10.82 10.31 -4.39
C LEU A 40 -10.37 11.47 -3.50
N PRO A 41 -11.07 11.75 -2.39
CA PRO A 41 -10.60 12.70 -1.40
C PRO A 41 -9.23 12.32 -0.84
N LEU A 42 -8.40 13.33 -0.52
CA LEU A 42 -7.04 13.13 -0.02
C LEU A 42 -6.97 12.22 1.22
N TYR A 43 -7.92 12.36 2.16
CA TYR A 43 -7.98 11.51 3.36
C TYR A 43 -8.22 10.02 3.04
N VAL A 44 -8.90 9.70 1.93
CA VAL A 44 -9.11 8.31 1.48
C VAL A 44 -7.81 7.73 0.95
N LEU A 45 -7.02 8.53 0.23
CA LEU A 45 -5.70 8.12 -0.26
C LEU A 45 -4.74 7.80 0.88
N TYR A 46 -4.68 8.66 1.91
CA TYR A 46 -3.91 8.40 3.14
C TYR A 46 -4.39 7.14 3.86
N SER A 47 -5.71 6.97 4.03
CA SER A 47 -6.28 5.79 4.70
C SER A 47 -5.91 4.48 3.97
N ASN A 48 -5.96 4.47 2.64
CA ASN A 48 -5.62 3.29 1.84
C ASN A 48 -4.12 3.00 1.84
N ARG A 49 -3.26 4.03 1.85
CA ARG A 49 -1.81 3.86 1.96
C ARG A 49 -1.42 3.32 3.33
N SER A 50 -1.99 3.86 4.41
CA SER A 50 -1.83 3.34 5.77
C SER A 50 -2.23 1.86 5.87
N ALA A 51 -3.39 1.49 5.35
CA ALA A 51 -3.84 0.09 5.31
C ALA A 51 -2.86 -0.80 4.56
N SER A 52 -2.31 -0.32 3.44
CA SER A 52 -1.32 -1.07 2.64
C SER A 52 0.00 -1.28 3.39
N PHE A 53 0.46 -0.30 4.18
CA PHE A 53 1.61 -0.48 5.08
C PHE A 53 1.37 -1.57 6.12
N ILE A 54 0.18 -1.59 6.74
CA ILE A 54 -0.20 -2.60 7.74
C ILE A 54 -0.25 -4.00 7.11
N GLN A 55 -0.84 -4.13 5.90
CA GLN A 55 -0.87 -5.40 5.16
C GLN A 55 0.53 -5.88 4.77
N ASN A 56 1.44 -4.95 4.45
CA ASN A 56 2.85 -5.23 4.23
C ASN A 56 3.66 -5.44 5.53
N LYS A 57 3.00 -5.57 6.69
CA LYS A 57 3.60 -5.76 8.02
C LYS A 57 4.52 -4.62 8.46
N ASN A 58 4.43 -3.44 7.83
CA ASN A 58 5.12 -2.23 8.25
C ASN A 58 4.19 -1.38 9.14
N TYR A 59 3.96 -1.88 10.36
CA TYR A 59 3.00 -1.28 11.29
C TYR A 59 3.36 0.15 11.71
N TYR A 60 4.65 0.47 11.83
CA TYR A 60 5.11 1.80 12.20
C TYR A 60 4.76 2.84 11.15
N SER A 61 5.10 2.57 9.88
CA SER A 61 4.72 3.47 8.78
C SER A 61 3.21 3.58 8.61
N GLY A 62 2.47 2.47 8.79
CA GLY A 62 1.01 2.48 8.75
C GLY A 62 0.39 3.38 9.82
N TYR A 63 0.91 3.32 11.06
CA TYR A 63 0.49 4.18 12.15
C TYR A 63 0.79 5.67 11.88
N GLU A 64 2.02 6.00 11.48
CA GLU A 64 2.39 7.41 11.21
C GLU A 64 1.62 8.00 10.03
N ASP A 65 1.24 7.19 9.04
CA ASP A 65 0.46 7.66 7.88
C ASP A 65 -1.03 7.90 8.21
N ALA A 66 -1.54 7.30 9.28
CA ALA A 66 -2.93 7.46 9.74
C ALA A 66 -3.13 8.52 10.84
N ARG A 67 -2.03 9.02 11.43
CA ARG A 67 -2.03 9.98 12.55
C ARG A 67 -2.13 11.42 12.07
#